data_AF-A0A3M5VFW9-F1
#
_entry.id   AF-A0A3M5VFW9-F1
#
_cell.length_a   1.000
_cell.length_b   1.000
_cell.length_c   1.000
_cell.angle_alpha   90.00
_cell.angle_beta   90.00
_cell.angle_gamma   90.00
#
_symmetry.space_group_name_H-M   'P 1'
#
loop_
_entity.id
_entity.type
_entity.pdbx_description
1 polymer ?
#
loop_
_entity_poly.entity_id
_entity_poly.type
_entity_poly.pdbx_seq_one_letter_code
_entity_poly.pdbx_strand_id
1 'polypeptide(L)'
;MPGFSLARTLTLPFLPRFSRGGFIRQGKEREAVQDQVQSLGIKCAGVDVPMETLSGGNQQKVVLARWLLGNGRLMILDEPF
;
A
#
# COMPACT_ATOMS: atom_id res chain seq x y z
N MET A 1 -8.80 -6.60 2.20
CA MET A 1 -8.58 -8.06 2.31
C MET A 1 -8.68 -8.33 3.79
N PRO A 2 -9.74 -9.02 4.26
CA PRO A 2 -10.03 -9.09 5.68
C PRO A 2 -8.81 -9.56 6.46
N GLY A 3 -8.38 -8.76 7.45
CA GLY A 3 -7.28 -9.09 8.35
C GLY A 3 -5.87 -8.69 7.89
N PHE A 4 -5.69 -8.06 6.73
CA PHE A 4 -4.39 -7.48 6.36
C PHE A 4 -4.28 -6.01 6.75
N SER A 5 -3.08 -5.63 7.19
CA SER A 5 -2.73 -4.23 7.39
C SER A 5 -2.70 -3.47 6.06
N LEU A 6 -2.79 -2.14 6.15
CA LEU A 6 -2.59 -1.22 5.03
C LEU A 6 -1.24 -1.51 4.34
N ALA A 7 -0.16 -1.66 5.12
CA ALA A 7 1.16 -1.96 4.59
C ALA A 7 1.18 -3.24 3.75
N ARG A 8 0.64 -4.33 4.30
CA ARG A 8 0.60 -5.61 3.62
C ARG A 8 -0.30 -5.57 2.38
N THR A 9 -1.37 -4.80 2.43
CA THR A 9 -2.26 -4.61 1.27
C THR A 9 -1.54 -3.94 0.09
N LEU A 10 -0.70 -2.94 0.38
CA LEU A 10 0.08 -2.22 -0.64
C LEU A 10 1.20 -3.08 -1.24
N THR A 11 1.89 -3.85 -0.41
CA THR A 11 3.13 -4.52 -0.79
C THR A 11 2.93 -5.94 -1.31
N LEU A 12 1.81 -6.59 -1.00
CA LEU A 12 1.55 -8.00 -1.36
C LEU A 12 1.78 -8.33 -2.84
N PRO A 13 1.38 -7.52 -3.84
CA PRO A 13 1.67 -7.82 -5.25
C PRO A 13 3.15 -7.76 -5.61
N PHE A 14 3.93 -7.06 -4.78
CA PHE A 14 5.35 -6.77 -4.99
C PHE A 14 6.20 -7.39 -3.87
N LEU A 15 5.68 -8.42 -3.20
CA LEU A 15 6.31 -9.08 -2.05
C LEU A 15 7.77 -9.53 -2.31
N PRO A 16 8.16 -10.01 -3.52
CA PRO A 16 9.56 -10.30 -3.82
C PRO A 16 10.52 -9.12 -3.60
N ARG A 17 10.04 -7.87 -3.71
CA ARG A 17 10.82 -6.65 -3.51
C ARG A 17 11.10 -6.35 -2.04
N PHE A 18 10.25 -6.89 -1.16
CA PHE A 18 10.28 -6.71 0.29
C PHE A 18 10.70 -7.98 1.03
N SER A 19 11.16 -9.02 0.34
CA SER A 19 11.61 -10.27 0.96
C SER A 19 13.05 -10.63 0.58
N ARG A 20 13.70 -11.42 1.44
CA ARG A 20 15.02 -12.00 1.17
C ARG A 20 15.10 -13.36 1.83
N GLY A 21 15.47 -14.39 1.06
CA GLY A 21 15.62 -15.75 1.56
C GLY A 21 14.36 -16.32 2.20
N GLY A 22 13.17 -15.96 1.68
CA GLY A 22 11.87 -16.41 2.22
C GLY A 22 11.32 -15.57 3.38
N PHE A 23 12.09 -14.61 3.91
CA PHE A 23 11.65 -13.75 5.01
C PHE A 23 11.24 -12.36 4.52
N ILE A 24 10.14 -11.83 5.06
CA ILE A 24 9.69 -10.46 4.81
C ILE A 24 10.53 -9.49 5.63
N ARG A 25 11.00 -8.42 4.98
CA ARG A 25 11.72 -7.31 5.59
C ARG A 25 10.72 -6.21 5.98
N GLN A 26 10.05 -6.41 7.11
CA GLN A 26 8.97 -5.52 7.60
C GLN A 26 9.38 -4.04 7.67
N GLY A 27 10.64 -3.73 8.02
CA GLY A 27 11.13 -2.34 8.02
C GLY A 27 11.07 -1.69 6.64
N LYS A 28 11.52 -2.40 5.60
CA LYS A 28 11.47 -1.90 4.20
C LYS A 28 10.05 -1.77 3.68
N GLU A 29 9.18 -2.69 4.10
CA GLU A 29 7.77 -2.66 3.77
C GLU A 29 7.11 -1.41 4.35
N ARG A 30 7.31 -1.15 5.64
CA ARG A 30 6.76 0.00 6.35
C ARG A 30 7.28 1.32 5.80
N GLU A 31 8.58 1.43 5.53
CA GLU A 31 9.20 2.62 4.96
C GLU A 31 8.56 2.99 3.61
N ALA A 32 8.52 2.04 2.67
CA ALA A 32 7.95 2.28 1.35
C ALA A 32 6.45 2.61 1.39
N VAL A 33 5.71 2.03 2.33
CA VAL A 33 4.29 2.31 2.53
C VAL A 33 4.08 3.69 3.16
N GLN A 34 4.90 4.08 4.13
CA GLN A 34 4.84 5.39 4.76
C GLN A 34 5.07 6.50 3.74
N ASP A 35 6.03 6.32 2.83
CA ASP A 35 6.29 7.27 1.74
C ASP A 35 5.05 7.47 0.86
N GLN A 36 4.37 6.38 0.48
CA GLN A 36 3.14 6.44 -0.31
C GLN A 36 1.98 7.09 0.44
N VAL A 37 1.82 6.77 1.73
CA VAL A 37 0.80 7.35 2.61
C VAL A 37 0.96 8.86 2.71
N GLN A 38 2.20 9.33 2.87
CA GLN A 38 2.51 10.76 2.89
C GLN A 38 2.29 11.39 1.52
N SER A 39 2.80 10.79 0.45
CA SER A 39 2.72 11.34 -0.91
C SER A 39 1.27 11.51 -1.41
N LEU A 40 0.36 10.63 -1.02
CA LEU A 40 -1.04 10.65 -1.48
C LEU A 40 -1.98 11.28 -0.43
N GLY A 41 -1.46 11.69 0.72
CA GLY A 41 -2.24 12.23 1.82
C GLY A 41 -3.32 11.26 2.30
N ILE A 42 -2.93 10.00 2.55
CA ILE A 42 -3.81 8.97 3.10
C ILE A 42 -3.94 9.20 4.60
N LYS A 43 -5.17 9.41 5.08
CA LYS A 43 -5.45 9.58 6.50
C LYS A 43 -5.67 8.20 7.15
N CYS A 44 -4.74 7.78 7.99
CA CYS A 44 -4.81 6.54 8.77
C CYS A 44 -4.16 6.72 10.15
N ALA A 45 -4.54 5.90 11.14
CA ALA A 45 -3.90 5.90 12.45
C ALA A 45 -2.50 5.24 12.45
N GLY A 46 -2.12 4.60 11.34
CA GLY A 46 -0.81 3.97 11.13
C GLY A 46 -0.87 3.01 9.95
N VAL A 47 0.29 2.56 9.46
CA VAL A 47 0.38 1.65 8.31
C VAL A 47 0.07 0.19 8.66
N ASP A 48 -0.01 -0.13 9.95
CA ASP A 48 -0.31 -1.46 10.44
C ASP A 48 -1.82 -1.69 10.68
N VAL A 49 -2.66 -0.67 10.51
CA VAL A 49 -4.11 -0.78 10.71
C VAL A 49 -4.80 -1.51 9.56
N PRO A 50 -5.94 -2.17 9.79
CA PRO A 50 -6.73 -2.78 8.71
C PRO A 50 -7.20 -1.73 7.69
N MET A 51 -7.24 -2.08 6.41
CA MET A 51 -7.73 -1.18 5.36
C MET A 51 -9.20 -0.79 5.57
N GLU A 52 -9.98 -1.67 6.19
CA GLU A 52 -11.41 -1.48 6.45
C GLU A 52 -11.69 -0.32 7.41
N THR A 53 -10.70 0.12 8.20
CA THR A 53 -10.87 1.25 9.14
C THR A 53 -10.77 2.62 8.45
N LEU A 54 -10.44 2.66 7.17
CA LEU A 54 -10.31 3.89 6.38
C LEU A 54 -11.65 4.29 5.77
N SER A 55 -11.86 5.60 5.57
CA SER A 55 -12.99 6.08 4.75
C SER A 55 -12.84 5.64 3.29
N GLY A 56 -13.96 5.55 2.55
CA GLY A 56 -13.95 5.14 1.15
C GLY A 56 -12.94 5.90 0.27
N GLY A 57 -12.85 7.22 0.41
CA GLY A 57 -11.85 8.02 -0.31
C GLY A 57 -10.39 7.68 0.05
N ASN A 58 -10.11 7.34 1.32
CA ASN A 58 -8.77 6.87 1.70
C ASN A 58 -8.51 5.43 1.22
N GLN A 59 -9.54 4.60 1.14
CA GLN A 59 -9.44 3.27 0.54
C GLN A 59 -9.12 3.36 -0.96
N GLN A 60 -9.74 4.25 -1.72
CA GLN A 60 -9.40 4.52 -3.12
C GLN A 60 -7.93 4.96 -3.27
N LYS A 61 -7.46 5.90 -2.43
CA LYS A 61 -6.05 6.31 -2.43
C LYS A 61 -5.08 5.17 -2.11
N VAL A 62 -5.45 4.27 -1.20
CA VAL A 62 -4.67 3.05 -0.88
C VAL A 62 -4.57 2.13 -2.11
N VAL A 63 -5.65 1.96 -2.87
CA VAL A 63 -5.64 1.17 -4.11
C VAL A 63 -4.71 1.83 -5.14
N LEU A 64 -4.77 3.15 -5.30
CA LEU A 64 -3.84 3.89 -6.18
C LEU A 64 -2.39 3.72 -5.73
N ALA A 65 -2.11 3.90 -4.43
CA ALA A 65 -0.78 3.74 -3.82
C ALA A 65 -0.16 2.37 -4.11
N ARG A 66 -0.98 1.31 -4.03
CA ARG A 66 -0.56 -0.06 -4.34
C ARG A 66 -0.01 -0.14 -5.75
N TRP A 67 -0.70 0.40 -6.75
CA TRP A 67 -0.23 0.32 -8.13
C TRP A 67 0.98 1.21 -8.41
N LEU A 68 1.07 2.37 -7.74
CA LEU A 68 2.23 3.26 -7.85
C LEU A 68 3.51 2.62 -7.29
N LEU A 69 3.40 1.78 -6.26
CA LEU A 69 4.51 1.03 -5.68
C LEU A 69 5.19 0.08 -6.70
N GLY A 70 4.45 -0.36 -7.71
CA GLY A 70 4.91 -1.30 -8.72
C GLY A 70 5.87 -0.73 -9.77
N ASN A 71 6.02 0.60 -9.85
CA ASN A 71 6.81 1.30 -10.87
C ASN A 71 6.51 0.82 -12.31
N GLY A 72 5.23 0.61 -12.65
CA GLY A 72 4.84 0.29 -14.02
C GLY A 72 5.17 1.42 -15.01
N ARG A 73 5.48 1.10 -16.26
CA ARG A 73 5.75 2.10 -17.32
C ARG A 73 4.49 2.83 -17.82
N LEU A 74 3.34 2.18 -17.69
CA LEU A 74 2.03 2.70 -18.07
C LEU A 74 1.01 2.20 -17.06
N MET A 75 0.18 3.10 -16.55
CA MET A 75 -0.98 2.79 -15.72
C MET A 75 -2.19 3.44 -16.37
N ILE A 76 -3.23 2.64 -16.65
CA ILE A 76 -4.52 3.14 -17.12
C ILE A 76 -5.45 3.11 -15.91
N LEU A 77 -5.98 4.28 -15.57
CA LEU A 77 -6.93 4.48 -14.50
C LEU A 77 -8.24 4.93 -15.15
N ASP A 78 -9.27 4.11 -15.07
CA ASP A 78 -10.62 4.49 -15.43
C ASP A 78 -11.36 4.82 -14.14
N GLU A 79 -11.84 6.06 -14.02
CA GLU A 79 -12.47 6.65 -12.83
C GLU A 79 -11.74 6.39 -11.48
N PRO A 80 -10.55 6.98 -11.25
CA PRO A 80 -9.81 6.78 -10.00
C PRO A 80 -10.39 7.49 -8.76
N PHE A 81 -11.52 8.22 -8.89
CA PHE A 81 -12.09 9.06 -7.83
C PHE A 81 -13.62 8.98 -7.79
#